data_AF-A0A1G5IMT0-F1
#
_entry.id   AF-A0A1G5IMT0-F1
#
_cell.length_a   1.000
_cell.length_b   1.000
_cell.length_c   1.000
_cell.angle_alpha   90.00
_cell.angle_beta   90.00
_cell.angle_gamma   90.00
#
_symmetry.space_group_name_H-M   'P 1'
#
loop_
_entity.id
_entity.type
_entity.pdbx_description
1 polymer ?
#
loop_
_entity_poly.entity_id
_entity_poly.type
_entity_poly.pdbx_seq_one_letter_code
_entity_poly.pdbx_strand_id
1 'polypeptide(L)'
;MSLAGLVVVGNYNDNPTIILDINETHISGFDSSGVENKQVITITYEGKLPTFTIDIVIPYTVTFIDWNGDTLKTEIVEEGSSATEPINPSRIGYIINLNQIE
;
A
#
# COMPACT_ATOMS: atom_id res chain seq x y z
N MET A 1 -12.76 7.24 -4.55
CA MET A 1 -12.01 6.71 -3.38
C MET A 1 -12.99 5.87 -2.56
N SER A 2 -12.60 4.72 -1.99
CA SER A 2 -13.56 3.99 -1.14
C SER A 2 -13.57 4.59 0.26
N LEU A 3 -14.75 4.96 0.77
CA LEU A 3 -14.97 5.39 2.16
C LEU A 3 -15.50 4.25 3.05
N ALA A 4 -15.51 3.01 2.55
CA ALA A 4 -16.02 1.88 3.31
C ALA A 4 -15.25 1.70 4.62
N GLY A 5 -16.00 1.61 5.73
CA GLY A 5 -15.44 1.47 7.09
C GLY A 5 -15.04 2.79 7.77
N LEU A 6 -15.12 3.94 7.08
CA LEU A 6 -14.92 5.24 7.72
C LEU A 6 -16.12 5.55 8.62
N VAL A 7 -15.85 5.78 9.92
CA VAL A 7 -16.84 6.25 10.89
C VAL A 7 -16.36 7.58 11.45
N VAL A 8 -17.13 8.64 11.20
CA VAL A 8 -16.85 9.97 11.74
C VAL A 8 -17.94 10.32 12.74
N VAL A 9 -17.53 10.72 13.94
CA VAL A 9 -18.45 11.00 15.05
C VAL A 9 -18.34 12.46 15.45
N GLY A 10 -19.48 13.16 15.42
CA GLY A 10 -19.61 14.54 15.86
C GLY A 10 -19.95 14.62 17.35
N ASN A 11 -19.03 15.18 18.14
CA ASN A 11 -19.28 15.51 19.55
C ASN A 11 -19.85 16.92 19.64
N TYR A 12 -21.13 17.04 20.02
CA TYR A 12 -21.81 18.32 20.21
C TYR A 12 -22.05 18.57 21.70
N ASN A 13 -22.00 19.83 22.12
CA ASN A 13 -22.12 20.18 23.54
C ASN A 13 -23.51 19.87 24.11
N ASP A 14 -24.54 19.89 23.26
CA ASP A 14 -25.94 19.90 23.68
C ASP A 14 -26.69 18.61 23.30
N ASN A 15 -26.02 17.68 22.61
CA ASN A 15 -26.62 16.48 22.04
C ASN A 15 -25.74 15.25 22.29
N PRO A 16 -26.32 14.04 22.30
CA PRO A 16 -25.51 12.82 22.24
C PRO A 16 -24.62 12.84 20.99
N THR A 17 -23.54 12.08 21.03
CA THR A 17 -22.66 11.90 19.88
C THR A 17 -23.43 11.33 18.70
N ILE A 18 -23.27 11.94 17.52
CA ILE A 18 -23.93 11.50 16.28
C ILE A 18 -22.89 11.01 15.27
N ILE A 19 -23.27 10.01 14.47
CA ILE A 19 -22.48 9.60 13.30
C ILE A 19 -22.78 10.60 12.19
N LEU A 20 -21.72 11.21 11.63
CA LEU A 20 -21.83 12.18 10.55
C LEU A 20 -21.89 11.47 9.20
N ASP A 21 -22.79 11.92 8.33
CA ASP A 21 -22.86 11.44 6.94
C ASP A 21 -21.77 12.10 6.09
N ILE A 22 -20.66 11.37 5.92
CA ILE A 22 -19.48 11.84 5.20
C ILE A 22 -19.40 11.15 3.84
N ASN A 23 -19.57 11.95 2.79
CA ASN A 23 -19.32 11.56 1.40
C ASN A 23 -17.99 12.15 0.87
N GLU A 24 -17.65 11.82 -0.38
CA GLU A 24 -16.40 12.22 -1.04
C GLU A 24 -16.19 13.74 -1.11
N THR A 25 -17.24 14.57 -1.17
CA THR A 25 -17.07 16.04 -1.28
C THR A 25 -16.54 16.67 0.00
N HIS A 26 -16.64 15.98 1.13
CA HIS A 26 -16.05 16.43 2.39
C HIS A 26 -14.57 16.06 2.50
N ILE A 27 -14.03 15.24 1.59
CA ILE A 27 -12.68 14.69 1.73
C ILE A 27 -11.73 15.37 0.74
N SER A 28 -10.55 15.71 1.23
CA SER A 28 -9.43 16.19 0.41
C SER A 28 -8.10 15.64 0.92
N GLY A 29 -7.03 15.77 0.12
CA GLY A 29 -5.68 15.32 0.47
C GLY A 29 -5.34 13.89 0.09
N PHE A 30 -6.27 13.13 -0.50
CA PHE A 30 -5.98 11.84 -1.13
C PHE A 30 -5.47 12.04 -2.56
N ASP A 31 -4.29 11.50 -2.85
CA ASP A 31 -3.67 11.48 -4.17
C ASP A 31 -3.20 10.06 -4.51
N SER A 32 -4.00 9.31 -5.29
CA SER A 32 -3.63 7.97 -5.74
C SER A 32 -2.47 7.94 -6.76
N SER A 33 -1.99 9.09 -7.22
CA SER A 33 -0.83 9.19 -8.10
C SER A 33 0.48 9.45 -7.36
N GLY A 34 0.40 9.80 -6.07
CA GLY A 34 1.56 10.10 -5.25
C GLY A 34 2.37 8.86 -4.89
N VAL A 35 3.70 8.99 -4.96
CA VAL A 35 4.68 7.99 -4.47
C VAL A 35 4.94 8.17 -2.97
N GLU A 36 4.04 8.87 -2.26
CA GLU A 36 4.20 9.09 -0.83
C GLU A 36 3.67 7.88 -0.06
N ASN A 37 4.49 7.37 0.85
CA ASN A 37 4.13 6.26 1.75
C ASN A 37 3.17 6.69 2.87
N LYS A 38 2.84 7.98 2.96
CA LYS A 38 1.87 8.54 3.91
C LYS A 38 1.11 9.69 3.25
N GLN A 39 -0.19 9.78 3.51
CA GLN A 39 -0.99 10.93 3.08
C GLN A 39 -1.85 11.46 4.20
N VAL A 40 -2.02 12.79 4.24
CA VAL A 40 -2.87 13.46 5.21
C VAL A 40 -4.23 13.73 4.58
N ILE A 41 -5.25 13.06 5.10
CA ILE A 41 -6.62 13.23 4.68
C ILE A 41 -7.28 14.28 5.56
N THR A 42 -7.95 15.24 4.92
CA THR A 42 -8.73 16.29 5.60
C THR A 42 -10.21 16.07 5.37
N ILE A 43 -11.00 16.01 6.44
CA ILE A 43 -12.46 16.01 6.39
C ILE A 43 -12.95 17.44 6.63
N THR A 44 -13.81 17.96 5.76
CA THR A 44 -14.45 19.28 5.91
C THR A 44 -15.91 19.09 6.30
N TYR A 45 -16.29 19.48 7.52
CA TYR A 45 -17.68 19.39 7.97
C TYR A 45 -18.00 20.55 8.93
N GLU A 46 -19.04 21.35 8.61
CA GLU A 46 -19.46 22.52 9.43
C GLU A 46 -18.31 23.45 9.84
N GLY A 47 -17.34 23.68 8.94
CA GLY A 47 -16.17 24.53 9.20
C GLY A 47 -15.09 23.88 10.11
N LYS A 48 -15.27 22.62 10.51
CA LYS A 48 -14.24 21.81 11.15
C LYS A 48 -13.41 21.08 10.10
N LEU A 49 -12.12 20.91 10.41
CA LEU A 49 -11.11 20.31 9.52
C LEU A 49 -10.28 19.25 10.25
N PRO A 50 -10.87 18.18 10.84
CA PRO A 50 -10.06 17.12 11.39
C PRO A 50 -9.24 16.44 10.28
N THR A 51 -8.03 16.05 10.64
CA THR A 51 -7.09 15.36 9.75
C THR A 51 -6.67 14.02 10.33
N PHE A 52 -6.40 13.05 9.46
CA PHE A 52 -5.75 11.81 9.84
C PHE A 52 -4.74 11.40 8.77
N THR A 53 -3.70 10.68 9.19
CA THR A 53 -2.69 10.15 8.27
C THR A 53 -3.05 8.72 7.92
N ILE A 54 -3.01 8.39 6.64
CA ILE A 54 -3.02 7.02 6.14
C ILE A 54 -1.61 6.62 5.74
N ASP A 55 -1.24 5.38 5.99
CA ASP A 55 -0.05 4.77 5.42
C ASP A 55 -0.42 4.16 4.07
N ILE A 56 0.36 4.46 3.04
CA ILE A 56 0.20 3.91 1.70
C ILE A 56 1.30 2.88 1.50
N VAL A 57 0.89 1.64 1.31
CA VAL A 57 1.80 0.56 0.95
C VAL A 57 2.09 0.67 -0.55
N ILE A 58 3.33 1.03 -0.88
CA ILE A 58 3.79 1.11 -2.27
C ILE A 58 4.35 -0.25 -2.67
N PRO A 59 3.73 -0.97 -3.63
CA PRO A 59 4.22 -2.26 -4.07
C PRO A 59 5.45 -2.11 -4.98
N TYR A 60 6.44 -2.97 -4.78
CA TYR A 60 7.58 -3.15 -5.69
C TYR A 60 7.40 -4.44 -6.47
N THR A 61 7.72 -4.40 -7.77
CA THR A 61 7.75 -5.60 -8.60
C THR A 61 9.18 -6.12 -8.69
N VAL A 62 9.41 -7.32 -8.19
CA VAL A 62 10.68 -8.05 -8.31
C VAL A 62 10.55 -9.10 -9.40
N THR A 63 11.44 -9.05 -10.38
CA THR A 63 11.48 -10.01 -11.48
C THR A 63 12.79 -10.77 -11.47
N PHE A 64 12.71 -12.09 -11.32
CA PHE A 64 13.84 -13.00 -11.44
C PHE A 64 13.94 -13.47 -12.88
N ILE A 65 15.10 -13.24 -13.49
CA ILE A 65 15.38 -13.58 -14.90
C ILE A 65 16.46 -14.65 -14.95
N ASP A 66 16.29 -15.64 -15.83
CA ASP A 66 17.27 -16.68 -16.11
C ASP A 66 18.38 -16.16 -17.04
N TRP A 67 19.47 -16.92 -17.17
CA TRP A 67 20.63 -16.56 -18.00
C TRP A 67 20.29 -16.27 -19.48
N ASN A 68 19.20 -16.84 -20.00
CA ASN A 68 18.75 -16.67 -21.38
C ASN A 68 17.75 -15.51 -21.57
N GLY A 69 17.41 -14.80 -20.49
CA GLY A 69 16.42 -13.72 -20.51
C GLY A 69 14.99 -14.16 -20.16
N ASP A 70 14.73 -15.44 -19.93
CA ASP A 70 13.41 -15.92 -19.53
C ASP A 70 13.08 -15.49 -18.10
N THR A 71 11.82 -15.13 -17.85
CA THR A 71 11.38 -14.81 -16.48
C THR A 71 11.12 -16.09 -15.70
N LEU A 72 11.88 -16.29 -14.62
CA LEU A 72 11.71 -17.39 -13.67
C LEU A 72 10.55 -17.15 -12.72
N LYS A 73 10.40 -15.90 -12.27
CA LYS A 73 9.37 -15.50 -11.32
C LYS A 73 9.16 -13.99 -11.34
N THR A 74 7.93 -13.56 -11.11
CA THR A 74 7.61 -12.18 -10.74
C THR A 74 6.89 -12.21 -9.39
N GLU A 75 7.25 -11.29 -8.51
CA GLU A 75 6.68 -11.16 -7.17
C GLU A 75 6.44 -9.69 -6.85
N ILE A 76 5.31 -9.40 -6.22
CA ILE A 76 5.04 -8.08 -5.66
C ILE A 76 5.38 -8.11 -4.17
N VAL A 77 6.23 -7.20 -3.72
CA VAL A 77 6.66 -7.07 -2.33
C VAL A 77 6.43 -5.65 -1.82
N GLU A 78 6.25 -5.51 -0.50
CA GLU A 78 6.24 -4.20 0.15
C GLU A 78 7.66 -3.64 0.31
N GLU A 79 7.78 -2.33 0.53
CA GLU A 79 9.06 -1.71 0.83
C GLU A 79 9.75 -2.38 2.02
N GLY A 80 11.05 -2.67 1.89
CA GLY A 80 11.84 -3.28 2.95
C GLY A 80 11.57 -4.78 3.19
N SER A 81 10.59 -5.37 2.51
CA SER A 81 10.37 -6.82 2.54
C SER A 81 11.28 -7.54 1.55
N SER A 82 11.71 -8.76 1.91
CA SER A 82 12.45 -9.63 1.00
C SER A 82 11.50 -10.33 0.04
N ALA A 83 11.88 -10.41 -1.23
CA ALA A 83 11.26 -11.33 -2.18
C ALA A 83 11.62 -12.77 -1.83
N THR A 84 10.75 -13.70 -2.18
CA THR A 84 11.00 -15.13 -2.00
C THR A 84 11.80 -15.68 -3.18
N GLU A 85 12.76 -16.57 -2.91
CA GLU A 85 13.64 -17.13 -3.95
C GLU A 85 12.84 -17.80 -5.09
N PRO A 86 13.29 -17.72 -6.35
CA PRO A 86 12.66 -18.43 -7.46
C PRO A 86 13.00 -19.92 -7.43
N ILE A 87 12.22 -20.71 -8.16
CA ILE A 87 12.58 -22.11 -8.41
C ILE A 87 13.89 -22.15 -9.19
N ASN A 88 14.85 -22.96 -8.73
CA ASN A 88 16.15 -23.07 -9.38
C ASN A 88 15.99 -23.55 -10.84
N PRO A 89 16.49 -22.82 -11.85
CA PRO A 89 16.36 -23.22 -13.24
C PRO A 89 17.15 -24.51 -13.52
N SER A 90 16.58 -25.37 -14.37
CA SER A 90 17.29 -26.57 -14.87
C SER A 90 18.07 -26.24 -16.13
N ARG A 91 19.40 -26.16 -16.04
CA ARG A 91 20.28 -25.96 -17.20
C ARG A 91 20.98 -27.26 -17.59
N ILE A 92 20.58 -27.86 -18.71
CA ILE A 92 21.23 -29.07 -19.23
C ILE A 92 22.72 -28.78 -19.49
N GLY A 93 23.61 -29.57 -18.88
CA GLY A 93 25.07 -29.43 -19.01
C GLY A 93 25.74 -28.49 -17.99
N TYR A 94 24.99 -27.91 -17.04
CA TYR A 94 25.53 -27.08 -15.98
C TYR A 94 25.01 -27.54 -14.60
N ILE A 95 25.91 -27.88 -13.68
CA ILE A 95 25.56 -28.11 -12.28
C ILE A 95 25.59 -26.76 -11.57
N ILE A 96 24.43 -26.24 -11.20
CA ILE A 96 24.33 -25.00 -10.40
C ILE A 96 24.56 -25.39 -8.94
N ASN A 97 25.75 -25.08 -8.39
CA ASN A 97 25.99 -25.19 -6.95
C ASN A 97 25.52 -23.89 -6.28
N LEU A 98 24.38 -23.93 -5.61
CA LEU A 98 23.93 -22.88 -4.70
C LEU A 98 24.69 -23.00 -3.37
N ASN A 99 25.89 -22.45 -3.31
CA ASN A 99 26.54 -22.18 -2.01
C ASN A 99 26.24 -20.73 -1.63
N GLN A 100 25.22 -20.54 -0.81
CA GLN A 100 24.95 -19.29 -0.10
C GLN A 100 26.07 -19.12 0.94
N ILE A 101 26.83 -18.03 0.84
CA ILE A 101 27.91 -17.68 1.77
C ILE A 101 27.25 -16.92 2.93
N GLU A 102 27.34 -17.44 4.16
CA GLU A 102 27.09 -16.69 5.40
C GLU A 102 28.23 -15.71 5.70
#